data_AF-A0A0V0W2T0-F1
#
_entry.id   AF-A0A0V0W2T0-F1
#
_cell.length_a   1.000
_cell.length_b   1.000
_cell.length_c   1.000
_cell.angle_alpha   90.00
_cell.angle_beta   90.00
_cell.angle_gamma   90.00
#
_symmetry.space_group_name_H-M   'P 1'
#
loop_
_entity.id
_entity.type
_entity.pdbx_description
1 polymer ?
#
loop_
_entity_poly.entity_id
_entity_poly.type
_entity_poly.pdbx_seq_one_letter_code
_entity_poly.pdbx_strand_id
1 'polypeptide(L)' 'LPPESKHPIILPHNHPVTELLIKDHHVRQMHAGVNQTLVAIRTRLWIIRARNTTKKVIRSCPICC' A
#
# COMPACT_ATOMS: atom_id res chain seq x y z
N LEU A 1 11.16 -1.25 -18.02
CA LEU A 1 10.77 -1.18 -16.58
C LEU A 1 11.98 -0.72 -15.78
N PRO A 2 11.84 0.17 -14.78
CA PRO A 2 12.94 0.58 -13.92
C PRO A 2 13.58 -0.64 -13.21
N PRO A 3 14.89 -0.65 -12.95
CA PRO A 3 15.59 -1.79 -12.32
C PRO A 3 15.03 -2.16 -10.94
N GLU A 4 14.43 -1.21 -10.22
CA GLU A 4 13.76 -1.41 -8.92
C GLU A 4 12.51 -2.33 -9.02
N SER A 5 11.86 -2.39 -10.19
CA SER A 5 10.71 -3.29 -10.41
C SER A 5 11.14 -4.73 -10.72
N LYS A 6 12.45 -5.00 -10.83
CA LYS A 6 12.98 -6.32 -11.19
C LYS A 6 12.92 -7.30 -10.01
N HIS A 7 12.99 -6.79 -8.78
CA HIS A 7 12.93 -7.58 -7.54
C HIS A 7 12.11 -6.84 -6.46
N PRO A 8 10.78 -6.99 -6.42
CA PRO A 8 9.96 -6.32 -5.43
C PRO A 8 10.23 -6.89 -4.02
N ILE A 9 10.23 -6.01 -3.01
CA ILE A 9 10.39 -6.42 -1.61
C ILE A 9 9.10 -7.13 -1.17
N ILE A 10 9.20 -8.40 -0.78
CA ILE A 10 8.05 -9.17 -0.28
C ILE A 10 7.81 -8.78 1.17
N LEU A 11 6.58 -8.38 1.50
CA LEU A 11 6.20 -8.00 2.86
C LEU A 11 5.03 -8.84 3.38
N PRO A 12 5.08 -9.27 4.65
CA PRO A 12 3.94 -9.88 5.30
C PRO A 12 2.82 -8.85 5.49
N HIS A 13 1.58 -9.31 5.36
CA HIS A 13 0.39 -8.46 5.40
C HIS A 13 0.02 -7.97 6.80
N ASN A 14 0.51 -8.67 7.82
CA ASN A 14 0.19 -8.53 9.24
C ASN A 14 1.37 -7.95 10.03
N HIS A 15 2.02 -6.92 9.48
CA HIS A 15 3.15 -6.27 10.11
C HIS A 15 2.95 -4.75 10.17
N PRO A 16 3.29 -4.07 11.27
CA PRO A 16 3.10 -2.62 11.41
C PRO A 16 3.74 -1.80 10.29
N VAL A 17 4.93 -2.20 9.84
CA VAL A 17 5.63 -1.56 8.71
C VAL A 17 4.81 -1.60 7.43
N THR A 18 4.10 -2.70 7.17
CA THR A 18 3.23 -2.84 5.99
C THR A 18 2.07 -1.85 6.06
N GLU A 19 1.43 -1.70 7.23
CA GLU A 19 0.35 -0.73 7.42
C GLU A 19 0.84 0.71 7.26
N LEU A 20 2.02 1.03 7.80
CA LEU A 20 2.64 2.34 7.67
C LEU A 20 2.97 2.68 6.20
N LEU A 21 3.55 1.74 5.45
CA LEU A 21 3.88 1.94 4.03
C LEU A 21 2.62 2.15 3.19
N ILE A 22 1.56 1.39 3.45
CA ILE A 22 0.26 1.57 2.79
C ILE A 22 -0.30 2.96 3.10
N LYS A 23 -0.27 3.37 4.38
CA LYS A 23 -0.78 4.68 4.81
C LYS A 23 -0.01 5.83 4.16
N ASP A 24 1.32 5.73 4.11
CA ASP A 24 2.18 6.71 3.45
C ASP A 24 1.83 6.87 1.96
N HIS A 25 1.68 5.77 1.23
CA HIS A 25 1.30 5.83 -0.20
C HIS A 25 -0.11 6.39 -0.39
N HIS A 26 -1.06 5.98 0.45
CA HIS A 26 -2.43 6.48 0.42
C HIS A 26 -2.48 8.01 0.62
N VAL A 27 -1.74 8.53 1.61
CA VAL A 27 -1.70 9.98 1.92
C VAL A 27 -0.93 10.76 0.83
N ARG A 28 0.24 10.28 0.39
CA ARG A 28 1.02 10.92 -0.68
C ARG A 28 0.29 10.98 -2.01
N GLN A 29 -0.64 10.06 -2.23
CA GLN A 29 -1.51 10.06 -3.42
C GLN A 29 -2.83 10.78 -3.17
N MET A 30 -2.86 11.78 -2.29
CA MET A 30 -4.04 12.62 -2.06
C MET A 30 -5.26 11.79 -1.66
N HIS A 31 -5.09 10.89 -0.70
CA HIS A 31 -6.15 10.04 -0.19
C HIS A 31 -6.74 9.07 -1.22
N ALA A 32 -5.89 8.56 -2.11
CA ALA A 32 -6.24 7.62 -3.16
C ALA A 32 -6.99 6.39 -2.63
N GLY A 33 -7.98 5.94 -3.39
CA GLY A 33 -8.74 4.73 -3.09
C GLY A 33 -7.89 3.44 -3.13
N VAL A 34 -8.51 2.33 -2.75
CA VAL A 34 -7.82 1.02 -2.60
C VAL A 34 -7.06 0.61 -3.86
N ASN A 35 -7.68 0.69 -5.05
CA ASN A 35 -7.06 0.21 -6.28
C ASN A 35 -5.87 1.09 -6.69
N GLN A 36 -6.00 2.41 -6.58
CA GLN A 36 -4.94 3.35 -6.92
C GLN A 36 -3.74 3.20 -5.96
N THR A 37 -4.01 3.12 -4.65
CA THR A 37 -2.99 2.86 -3.64
C THR A 37 -2.27 1.53 -3.90
N LEU A 38 -3.00 0.47 -4.27
CA LEU A 38 -2.42 -0.83 -4.61
C LEU A 38 -1.54 -0.80 -5.86
N VAL A 39 -1.89 -0.01 -6.88
CA VAL A 39 -1.07 0.16 -8.08
C VAL A 39 0.23 0.88 -7.73
N ALA A 40 0.15 1.92 -6.89
CA ALA A 40 1.32 2.66 -6.43
C ALA A 40 2.32 1.78 -5.67
N ILE A 41 1.81 1.02 -4.70
CA ILE A 41 2.61 0.13 -3.85
C ILE A 41 3.30 -0.96 -4.67
N ARG A 42 2.60 -1.53 -5.66
CA ARG A 42 3.13 -2.63 -6.51
C ARG A 42 4.34 -2.25 -7.35
N THR A 43 4.64 -0.96 -7.51
CA THR A 43 5.85 -0.53 -8.23
C THR A 43 7.14 -0.94 -7.51
N ARG A 44 7.09 -1.09 -6.17
CA ARG A 44 8.25 -1.36 -5.30
C ARG A 44 8.05 -2.50 -4.29
N LEU A 45 6.81 -2.77 -3.89
CA LEU A 45 6.48 -3.68 -2.79
C LEU A 45 5.52 -4.78 -3.23
N TRP A 46 5.82 -6.02 -2.82
CA TRP A 46 4.93 -7.18 -2.99
C TRP A 46 4.35 -7.60 -1.64
N ILE A 47 3.29 -6.92 -1.23
CA ILE A 47 2.58 -7.22 0.02
C ILE A 47 1.66 -8.43 -0.21
N ILE A 48 1.86 -9.51 0.54
CA ILE A 48 0.93 -10.66 0.52
C ILE A 48 -0.46 -10.18 0.95
N ARG A 49 -1.56 -10.63 0.34
CA ARG A 49 -2.93 -10.17 0.69
C ARG A 49 -3.13 -8.64 0.77
N ALA A 50 -2.33 -7.86 0.01
CA ALA A 50 -2.27 -6.39 0.07
C ALA A 50 -3.63 -5.69 0.09
N ARG A 51 -4.60 -6.18 -0.68
CA ARG A 51 -5.92 -5.55 -0.82
C ARG A 51 -6.68 -5.49 0.49
N ASN A 52 -6.61 -6.51 1.33
CA ASN A 52 -7.32 -6.53 2.61
C ASN A 52 -6.69 -5.55 3.60
N THR A 53 -5.35 -5.56 3.71
CA THR A 53 -4.62 -4.59 4.54
C THR A 53 -4.84 -3.16 4.05
N THR A 54 -4.84 -2.93 2.73
CA THR A 54 -5.11 -1.61 2.14
C THR A 54 -6.52 -1.11 2.46
N LYS A 55 -7.54 -1.98 2.34
CA LYS A 55 -8.91 -1.64 2.76
C LYS A 55 -8.96 -1.28 4.25
N LYS A 56 -8.29 -2.02 5.12
CA LYS A 56 -8.22 -1.75 6.56
C LYS A 56 -7.62 -0.36 6.83
N VAL A 57 -6.48 -0.06 6.21
CA VAL A 57 -5.77 1.22 6.39
C VAL A 57 -6.57 2.41 5.87
N ILE A 58 -7.20 2.28 4.71
CA ILE A 58 -8.01 3.38 4.15
C ILE A 58 -9.27 3.62 5.00
N ARG A 59 -9.92 2.56 5.49
CA ARG A 59 -11.09 2.68 6.39
C ARG A 59 -10.76 3.32 7.74
N SER A 60 -9.51 3.24 8.19
CA SER A 60 -9.07 3.92 9.42
C SER A 60 -8.54 5.33 9.16
N CYS A 61 -8.57 5.81 7.92
CA CYS A 61 -8.13 7.15 7.57
C CYS A 61 -9.20 8.19 7.92
N PRO A 62 -8.90 9.20 8.75
CA PRO A 62 -9.89 10.18 9.21
C PRO A 62 -10.42 11.11 8.10
N ILE A 63 -9.75 11.15 6.95
CA ILE A 63 -10.11 12.03 5.82
C ILE A 63 -10.99 11.28 4.79
N CYS A 64 -10.97 9.95 4.79
CA CYS A 64 -11.61 9.11 3.77
C CYS A 64 -12.91 8.45 4.21
N CYS A 65 -13.53 9.00 5.27
CA CYS A 65 -14.78 8.51 5.86
C CYS A 65 -15.86 8.22 4.83
#